data_AF-A0A9D2A4W9-F1
#
_entry.id   AF-A0A9D2A4W9-F1
#
_cell.length_a   1.000
_cell.length_b   1.000
_cell.length_c   1.000
_cell.angle_alpha   90.00
_cell.angle_beta   90.00
_cell.angle_gamma   90.00
#
_symmetry.space_group_name_H-M   'P 1'
#
loop_
_entity.id
_entity.type
_entity.pdbx_description
1 polymer ?
#
loop_
_entity_poly.entity_id
_entity_poly.type
_entity_poly.pdbx_seq_one_letter_code
_entity_poly.pdbx_strand_id
1 'polypeptide(L)' 'KTPAQVILRWHIQEGFSVIPGASNPDYIKENIQIFDFQLTDDEMQQMRSLNKEKRFFNATLEDVEKMVWGARL' A
#
# COMPACT_ATOMS: atom_id res chain seq x y z
N LYS A 1 -9.03 4.40 13.07
CA LYS A 1 -8.21 3.44 12.26
C LYS A 1 -6.83 4.04 12.08
N THR A 2 -5.78 3.23 12.00
CA THR A 2 -4.42 3.75 11.79
C THR A 2 -4.26 4.26 10.35
N PRO A 3 -3.26 5.13 10.07
CA PRO A 3 -3.00 5.58 8.70
C PRO A 3 -2.78 4.42 7.72
N ALA A 4 -2.09 3.35 8.15
CA ALA A 4 -1.90 2.15 7.34
C ALA A 4 -3.23 1.48 7.00
N GLN A 5 -4.10 1.28 7.99
CA GLN A 5 -5.44 0.72 7.78
C GLN A 5 -6.29 1.56 6.81
N VAL A 6 -6.24 2.89 6.93
CA VAL A 6 -6.96 3.79 6.03
C VAL A 6 -6.46 3.67 4.59
N ILE A 7 -5.15 3.65 4.38
CA ILE A 7 -4.54 3.50 3.05
C ILE A 7 -4.89 2.14 2.42
N LEU A 8 -4.84 1.06 3.20
CA LEU A 8 -5.19 -0.28 2.72
C LEU A 8 -6.67 -0.37 2.37
N ARG A 9 -7.55 0.17 3.22
CA ARG A 9 -8.99 0.19 2.95
C ARG A 9 -9.33 1.03 1.72
N TRP A 10 -8.68 2.17 1.53
CA TRP A 10 -8.84 3.01 0.35
C TRP A 10 -8.55 2.23 -0.94
N HIS A 11 -7.40 1.56 -1.06
CA HIS A 11 -7.06 0.78 -2.26
C HIS A 11 -8.07 -0.35 -2.55
N ILE A 12 -8.55 -1.04 -1.51
CA ILE A 12 -9.57 -2.09 -1.67
C ILE A 12 -10.90 -1.49 -2.18
N GLN A 13 -11.32 -0.34 -1.67
CA GLN A 13 -12.54 0.34 -2.12
C GLN A 13 -12.44 0.91 -3.55
N GLU A 14 -11.23 1.23 -4.01
CA GLU A 14 -10.96 1.57 -5.42
C GLU A 14 -11.03 0.34 -6.35
N GLY A 15 -11.16 -0.87 -5.80
CA GLY A 15 -11.21 -2.12 -6.56
C GLY A 15 -9.84 -2.76 -6.81
N PHE A 16 -8.78 -2.30 -6.15
CA PHE A 16 -7.44 -2.88 -6.26
C PHE A 16 -7.20 -3.98 -5.22
N SER A 17 -6.29 -4.90 -5.55
CA SER A 17 -5.68 -5.78 -4.55
C SER A 17 -4.48 -5.08 -3.89
N VAL A 18 -4.19 -5.40 -2.63
CA VAL A 18 -3.08 -4.82 -1.86
C VAL A 18 -2.16 -5.89 -1.30
N ILE A 19 -0.86 -5.60 -1.25
CA ILE A 19 0.17 -6.46 -0.66
C ILE A 19 0.94 -5.64 0.39
N PRO A 20 0.46 -5.57 1.65
CA PRO A 20 1.17 -4.87 2.70
C PRO A 20 2.42 -5.65 3.12
N GLY A 21 3.58 -5.00 3.10
CA GLY A 21 4.80 -5.57 3.66
C GLY A 21 4.84 -5.42 5.19
N ALA A 22 4.91 -6.53 5.92
CA ALA A 22 5.10 -6.54 7.37
C ALA A 22 5.77 -7.85 7.83
N SER A 23 6.66 -7.76 8.83
CA SER A 23 7.27 -8.91 9.52
C SER A 23 6.88 -9.01 10.99
N ASN A 24 6.37 -7.92 11.59
CA ASN A 24 5.85 -7.92 12.95
C ASN A 24 4.42 -8.50 12.97
N PRO A 25 4.14 -9.54 13.78
CA PRO A 25 2.82 -10.15 13.89
C PRO A 25 1.68 -9.17 14.24
N ASP A 26 1.95 -8.17 15.08
CA ASP A 26 0.95 -7.18 15.48
C ASP A 26 0.54 -6.29 14.29
N TYR A 27 1.51 -5.89 13.45
CA TYR A 27 1.22 -5.15 12.22
C TYR A 27 0.50 -6.00 11.18
N ILE A 28 0.82 -7.29 11.07
CA ILE A 28 0.08 -8.21 10.19
C ILE A 28 -1.38 -8.27 10.64
N LYS A 29 -1.63 -8.42 11.94
CA LYS A 29 -2.98 -8.45 12.51
C LYS A 29 -3.71 -7.12 12.30
N GLU A 30 -3.04 -5.99 12.54
CA GLU A 30 -3.61 -4.66 12.32
C GLU A 30 -3.99 -4.42 10.86
N ASN A 31 -3.12 -4.79 9.91
CA ASN A 31 -3.33 -4.61 8.47
C ASN A 31 -4.53 -5.41 7.93
N ILE A 32 -4.89 -6.54 8.56
CA ILE A 32 -6.05 -7.35 8.17
C ILE A 32 -7.37 -6.76 8.71
N GLN A 33 -7.32 -5.96 9.78
CA GLN A 33 -8.50 -5.35 10.43
C GLN A 33 -9.03 -4.10 9.68
N ILE A 34 -9.27 -4.27 8.38
CA ILE A 34 -9.72 -3.21 7.47
C ILE A 34 -11.13 -3.41 6.90
N PHE A 35 -11.79 -4.52 7.23
CA PHE A 35 -13.11 -4.87 6.66
C PHE A 35 -14.29 -4.52 7.57
N ASP A 36 -14.02 -4.08 8.79
CA ASP A 36 -15.01 -3.65 9.79
C ASP A 36 -15.36 -2.15 9.70
N PHE A 37 -14.84 -1.45 8.69
CA PHE A 37 -15.19 -0.07 8.40
C PHE A 37 -15.12 0.21 6.89
N GLN A 38 -15.65 1.37 6.50
CA GLN A 38 -15.64 1.88 5.14
C GLN A 38 -15.35 3.38 5.17
N LEU A 39 -14.56 3.84 4.20
CA LEU A 39 -14.42 5.27 3.93
C LEU A 39 -15.66 5.76 3.19
N THR A 40 -16.19 6.90 3.64
CA THR A 40 -17.28 7.61 2.98
C THR A 40 -16.86 8.15 1.61
N ASP A 41 -17.82 8.52 0.77
CA ASP A 41 -17.52 9.08 -0.55
C ASP A 41 -16.67 10.36 -0.47
N ASP A 42 -16.92 11.21 0.52
CA ASP A 42 -16.13 12.42 0.77
C ASP A 42 -14.69 12.10 1.18
N GLU A 43 -14.48 11.10 2.03
CA GLU A 43 -13.14 10.64 2.43
C GLU A 43 -12.41 9.99 1.25
N MET A 44 -13.10 9.20 0.43
CA MET A 44 -12.55 8.65 -0.81
C MET A 44 -12.11 9.78 -1.76
N GLN A 45 -12.92 10.84 -1.89
CA GLN A 45 -12.59 12.00 -2.70
C GLN A 45 -11.37 12.77 -2.15
N GLN A 46 -11.27 12.91 -0.83
CA GLN A 46 -10.10 13.50 -0.18
C GLN A 46 -8.83 12.67 -0.46
N MET A 47 -8.90 11.34 -0.35
CA MET A 47 -7.77 10.46 -0.67
C MET A 47 -7.30 10.62 -2.13
N ARG A 48 -8.23 10.66 -3.09
CA ARG A 48 -7.90 10.92 -4.51
C ARG A 48 -7.17 12.26 -4.70
N SER A 49 -7.57 13.30 -3.96
CA SER A 49 -6.97 14.64 -4.05
C SER A 49 -5.51 14.71 -3.57
N LEU A 50 -5.03 13.71 -2.81
CA LEU A 50 -3.65 13.66 -2.32
C LEU A 50 -2.64 13.24 -3.39
N ASN A 51 -3.11 12.71 -4.52
CA ASN A 51 -2.24 12.24 -5.59
C ASN A 51 -1.38 13.39 -6.15
N LYS A 52 -0.08 13.13 -6.28
CA LYS A 52 0.92 14.09 -6.79
C LYS A 52 1.53 13.65 -8.13
N GLU A 53 1.00 12.59 -8.75
CA GLU A 53 1.53 12.02 -9.99
C GLU A 53 3.05 11.69 -9.88
N LYS A 54 3.49 11.32 -8.67
CA LYS A 54 4.91 11.06 -8.37
C LYS A 54 5.11 9.59 -8.03
N ARG A 55 5.89 8.90 -8.87
CA ARG A 55 6.31 7.53 -8.64
C ARG A 55 7.46 7.48 -7.62
N PHE A 56 7.33 6.64 -6.60
CA PHE A 56 8.32 6.46 -5.54
C PHE A 56 9.42 5.45 -5.89
N PHE A 57 9.08 4.38 -6.61
CA PHE A 57 10.04 3.37 -7.05
C PHE A 57 10.27 3.46 -8.55
N ASN A 58 11.33 4.14 -8.96
CA ASN A 58 11.76 4.28 -10.36
C ASN A 58 13.01 3.41 -10.56
N ALA A 59 12.83 2.20 -11.03
CA ALA A 59 13.93 1.29 -11.37
C ALA A 59 13.66 0.70 -12.75
N THR A 60 14.70 0.60 -13.57
CA THR A 60 14.67 -0.16 -14.82
C THR A 60 14.68 -1.67 -14.50
N LEU A 61 14.35 -2.51 -15.49
CA LEU A 61 14.48 -3.96 -15.31
C LEU A 61 15.91 -4.35 -14.98
N GLU A 62 16.90 -3.72 -15.62
CA GLU A 62 18.32 -3.95 -15.34
C GLU A 62 18.67 -3.60 -13.88
N ASP A 63 18.16 -2.47 -13.36
CA ASP A 63 18.34 -2.10 -11.95
C ASP A 63 17.72 -3.13 -11.00
N VAL A 64 16.52 -3.61 -11.33
CA VAL A 64 15.81 -4.62 -10.52
C VAL A 64 16.55 -5.96 -10.55
N GLU A 65 16.98 -6.41 -11.73
CA GLU A 65 17.76 -7.65 -11.88
C GLU A 65 19.06 -7.58 -11.08
N LYS A 66 19.75 -6.43 -11.12
CA LYS A 66 20.95 -6.22 -10.29
C LYS A 66 20.64 -6.22 -8.79
N MET A 67 19.53 -5.63 -8.35
CA MET A 67 19.13 -5.65 -6.93
C MET A 67 18.78 -7.06 -6.45
N VAL A 68 18.02 -7.82 -7.24
CA VAL A 68 17.52 -9.15 -6.84
C VAL A 68 18.59 -10.22 -7.00
N TRP A 69 19.35 -10.19 -8.09
CA TRP A 69 20.30 -11.25 -8.46
C TRP A 69 21.77 -10.86 -8.32
N GLY A 70 22.08 -9.57 -8.24
CA GLY A 70 23.44 -9.07 -7.96
C GLY A 70 23.79 -9.07 -6.47
N ALA A 71 22.80 -9.20 -5.58
CA ALA A 71 23.00 -9.53 -4.18
C ALA A 71 23.37 -11.01 -4.05
N ARG A 72 24.64 -11.33 -4.33
CA ARG A 72 25.23 -12.65 -4.07
C ARG A 72 25.01 -12.99 -2.59
N LEU A 73 24.25 -14.05 -2.30
CA LEU A 73 24.32 -14.77 -1.02
C LEU A 73 25.68 -15.45 -0.89
#